data_AF-A0A524I9F5-F1
#
_entry.id   AF-A0A524I9F5-F1
#
_cell.length_a   1.000
_cell.length_b   1.000
_cell.length_c   1.000
_cell.angle_alpha   90.00
_cell.angle_beta   90.00
_cell.angle_gamma   90.00
#
_symmetry.space_group_name_H-M   'P 1'
#
loop_
_entity.id
_entity.type
_entity.pdbx_description
1 polymer ?
#
loop_
_entity_poly.entity_id
_entity_poly.type
_entity_poly.pdbx_seq_one_letter_code
_entity_poly.pdbx_strand_id
1 'polypeptide(L)' 'MTLPQLTVIPAGAGSGKTHRIQTQLADWVIGGLVAPERILAVTFTEAAASELKERIRFELVKRDRIEDALKLEE' A
#
# COMPACT_ATOMS: atom_id res chain seq x y z
N MET A 1 8.06 1.24 24.87
CA MET A 1 7.11 1.19 23.74
C MET A 1 6.96 -0.26 23.33
N THR A 2 5.74 -0.79 23.31
CA THR A 2 5.45 -2.13 22.78
C THR A 2 5.32 -2.05 21.26
N LEU A 3 5.95 -2.97 20.54
CA LEU A 3 5.74 -3.07 19.10
C LEU A 3 4.28 -3.51 18.82
N PRO A 4 3.67 -3.03 17.73
CA PRO A 4 2.33 -3.47 17.34
C PRO A 4 2.33 -4.96 16.99
N GLN A 5 1.13 -5.56 16.97
CA GLN A 5 0.96 -6.97 16.65
C GLN A 5 1.42 -7.27 15.21
N LEU A 6 2.34 -8.23 15.07
CA LEU A 6 2.75 -8.75 13.77
C LEU A 6 1.60 -9.52 13.11
N THR A 7 1.20 -9.13 11.91
CA THR A 7 0.21 -9.84 11.11
C THR A 7 0.91 -10.64 10.01
N VAL A 8 0.74 -11.97 10.03
CA VAL A 8 1.24 -12.86 8.97
C VAL A 8 0.06 -13.35 8.16
N ILE A 9 0.15 -13.20 6.84
CA ILE A 9 -0.92 -13.58 5.90
C ILE A 9 -0.39 -14.68 4.96
N PRO A 10 -0.69 -15.96 5.21
CA PRO A 10 -0.36 -17.05 4.30
C PRO A 10 -1.12 -16.88 2.98
N ALA A 11 -0.43 -17.04 1.84
CA ALA A 11 -1.08 -16.81 0.55
C ALA A 11 -0.43 -17.58 -0.61
N GLY A 12 -1.19 -18.52 -1.20
CA GLY A 12 -0.80 -19.32 -2.37
C GLY A 12 -0.79 -18.53 -3.69
N ALA A 13 -0.33 -19.16 -4.78
CA ALA A 13 -0.39 -18.56 -6.11
C ALA A 13 -1.83 -18.16 -6.49
N GLY A 14 -2.01 -17.04 -7.19
CA GLY A 14 -3.33 -16.58 -7.65
C GLY A 14 -4.29 -16.06 -6.56
N SER A 15 -3.93 -16.08 -5.28
CA SER A 15 -4.82 -15.68 -4.17
C SER A 15 -5.08 -14.18 -4.02
N GLY A 16 -4.56 -13.33 -4.92
CA GLY A 16 -4.77 -11.89 -4.86
C GLY A 16 -3.94 -11.13 -3.82
N LYS A 17 -2.78 -11.66 -3.40
CA LYS A 17 -1.84 -11.02 -2.46
C LYS A 17 -1.64 -9.52 -2.71
N THR A 18 -1.24 -9.19 -3.93
CA THR A 18 -0.92 -7.82 -4.32
C THR A 18 -2.16 -6.92 -4.25
N HIS A 19 -3.32 -7.44 -4.71
CA HIS A 19 -4.58 -6.71 -4.63
C HIS A 19 -4.98 -6.41 -3.19
N ARG A 20 -4.85 -7.39 -2.28
CA ARG A 20 -5.12 -7.17 -0.86
C ARG A 20 -4.23 -6.09 -0.26
N ILE A 21 -2.91 -6.14 -0.50
CA ILE A 21 -1.96 -5.15 0.03
C ILE A 21 -2.30 -3.75 -0.50
N GLN A 22 -2.54 -3.63 -1.80
CA GLN A 22 -2.93 -2.38 -2.45
C GLN A 22 -4.19 -1.78 -1.82
N THR A 23 -5.27 -2.56 -1.73
CA THR A 23 -6.55 -2.09 -1.17
C THR A 23 -6.41 -1.70 0.29
N GLN A 24 -5.73 -2.52 1.09
CA GLN A 24 -5.54 -2.25 2.52
C GLN A 24 -4.74 -0.97 2.77
N LEU A 25 -3.65 -0.75 2.03
CA LEU A 25 -2.86 0.48 2.14
C LEU A 25 -3.66 1.71 1.71
N ALA A 26 -4.41 1.61 0.61
CA ALA A 26 -5.30 2.69 0.18
C ALA A 26 -6.35 3.00 1.25
N ASP A 27 -6.98 1.98 1.85
CA ASP A 27 -7.97 2.15 2.92
C ASP A 27 -7.37 2.83 4.16
N TRP A 28 -6.14 2.47 4.55
CA TRP A 28 -5.45 3.10 5.67
C TRP A 28 -5.11 4.56 5.42
N VAL A 29 -4.63 4.89 4.22
CA VAL A 29 -4.37 6.27 3.80
C VAL A 29 -5.67 7.07 3.78
N ILE A 30 -6.72 6.50 3.19
CA ILE A 30 -8.03 7.16 3.09
C ILE A 30 -8.59 7.46 4.48
N GLY A 31 -8.51 6.50 5.39
CA GLY A 31 -8.96 6.63 6.77
C GLY A 31 -8.05 7.48 7.66
N GLY A 32 -6.93 8.01 7.13
CA GLY A 32 -5.98 8.82 7.91
C GLY A 32 -5.20 8.03 8.97
N LEU A 33 -5.19 6.70 8.88
CA LEU A 33 -4.46 5.82 9.81
C LEU A 33 -2.96 5.84 9.53
N VAL A 34 -2.58 6.05 8.27
CA VAL A 34 -1.19 6.10 7.80
C VAL A 34 -1.05 7.25 6.82
N ALA A 35 -0.04 8.09 7.02
CA ALA A 35 0.32 9.12 6.04
C ALA A 35 1.03 8.46 4.84
N PRO A 36 0.70 8.81 3.59
CA PRO A 36 1.30 8.24 2.38
C PRO A 36 2.83 8.19 2.41
N GLU A 37 3.45 9.31 2.78
CA GLU A 37 4.91 9.51 2.87
C GLU A 37 5.59 8.70 4.00
N ARG A 38 4.80 7.99 4.82
CA ARG A 38 5.30 7.14 5.92
C ARG A 38 5.18 5.65 5.65
N ILE A 39 4.84 5.26 4.42
CA ILE A 39 4.71 3.85 4.03
C ILE A 39 6.06 3.33 3.50
N LEU A 40 6.62 2.32 4.16
CA LEU A 40 7.75 1.54 3.63
C LEU A 40 7.23 0.18 3.13
N ALA A 41 7.12 0.02 1.82
CA ALA A 41 6.77 -1.24 1.18
C ALA A 41 8.04 -1.88 0.59
N VAL A 42 8.27 -3.17 0.88
CA VAL A 42 9.46 -3.91 0.40
C VAL A 42 8.99 -5.15 -0.36
N THR A 43 9.59 -5.38 -1.53
CA THR A 43 9.34 -6.56 -2.38
C THR A 43 10.66 -7.21 -2.78
N PHE A 44 10.60 -8.40 -3.37
CA PHE A 44 11.80 -9.13 -3.80
C PHE A 44 12.53 -8.47 -4.98
N THR A 45 11.82 -7.72 -5.82
CA THR A 45 12.40 -7.01 -6.98
C THR A 45 11.99 -5.55 -6.98
N GLU A 46 12.85 -4.69 -7.55
CA GLU A 46 12.55 -3.27 -7.78
C GLU A 46 11.31 -3.07 -8.65
N ALA A 47 11.16 -3.89 -9.70
CA ALA A 47 10.00 -3.83 -10.58
C ALA A 47 8.69 -4.10 -9.83
N ALA A 48 8.66 -5.07 -8.90
CA ALA A 48 7.49 -5.35 -8.09
C ALA A 48 7.19 -4.22 -7.09
N ALA A 49 8.22 -3.54 -6.58
CA ALA A 49 8.06 -2.40 -5.68
C ALA A 49 7.41 -1.23 -6.44
N SER A 50 7.95 -0.91 -7.62
CA SER A 50 7.43 0.14 -8.50
C SER A 50 5.98 -0.15 -8.91
N GLU A 51 5.67 -1.39 -9.29
CA GLU A 51 4.31 -1.78 -9.66
C GLU A 51 3.34 -1.64 -8.48
N LEU A 52 3.75 -2.06 -7.28
CA LEU A 52 2.90 -1.92 -6.09
C LEU A 52 2.63 -0.44 -5.76
N LYS A 53 3.63 0.42 -5.86
CA LYS A 53 3.48 1.88 -5.67
C LYS A 53 2.49 2.47 -6.68
N GLU A 54 2.65 2.18 -7.96
CA GLU A 54 1.75 2.66 -9.02
C GLU A 54 0.31 2.19 -8.81
N ARG A 55 0.13 0.94 -8.38
CA ARG A 55 -1.17 0.36 -8.06
C ARG A 55 -1.86 1.11 -6.92
N ILE A 56 -1.14 1.42 -5.84
CA ILE A 56 -1.69 2.19 -4.71
C ILE A 56 -2.04 3.60 -5.18
N ARG A 57 -1.15 4.26 -5.92
CA ARG A 57 -1.38 5.59 -6.50
C ARG A 57 -2.65 5.62 -7.35
N PHE A 58 -2.81 4.64 -8.24
CA PHE A 58 -4.00 4.52 -9.09
C PHE A 58 -5.28 4.33 -8.26
N GLU A 59 -5.24 3.52 -7.21
CA GLU A 59 -6.40 3.29 -6.34
C GLU A 59 -6.80 4.57 -5.57
N LEU A 60 -5.83 5.36 -5.12
CA LEU A 60 -6.09 6.64 -4.47
C LEU A 60 -6.71 7.65 -5.45
N VAL A 61 -6.18 7.76 -6.68
CA VAL A 61 -6.75 8.62 -7.73
C VAL A 61 -8.18 8.20 -8.07
N LYS A 62 -8.45 6.89 -8.21
CA LYS A 62 -9.78 6.35 -8.49
C LYS A 62 -10.80 6.69 -7.40
N ARG A 63 -10.34 6.96 -6.18
CA ARG A 63 -11.16 7.31 -5.01
C ARG A 63 -11.10 8.80 -4.67
N ASP A 64 -10.74 9.64 -5.64
CA ASP A 64 -10.67 11.11 -5.52
C ASP A 64 -9.67 11.62 -4.46
N ARG A 65 -8.64 10.83 -4.12
CA ARG A 65 -7.57 11.19 -3.17
C ARG A 65 -6.28 11.58 -3.88
N ILE A 66 -6.38 12.61 -4.72
CA ILE A 66 -5.28 13.07 -5.59
C ILE A 66 -4.10 13.56 -4.76
N GLU A 67 -4.35 14.32 -3.68
CA GLU A 67 -3.28 14.84 -2.82
C GLU A 67 -2.46 13.73 -2.17
N ASP A 68 -3.11 12.67 -1.68
CA ASP A 68 -2.40 11.55 -1.08
C ASP A 68 -1.63 10.72 -2.10
N ALA A 69 -2.17 10.60 -3.32
CA ALA A 69 -1.47 9.96 -4.43
C ALA A 69 -0.17 10.69 -4.80
N LEU A 70 -0.14 12.02 -4.72
CA LEU A 70 1.07 12.82 -4.98
C LEU A 70 2.13 12.64 -3.89
N LYS A 71 1.72 12.53 -2.62
CA LYS A 71 2.62 12.34 -1.47
C LYS A 71 3.33 11.00 -1.42
N LEU A 72 2.90 10.01 -2.22
CA LEU A 72 3.65 8.74 -2.37
C LEU A 72 4.98 8.89 -3.13
N GLU A 73 5.20 10.04 -3.79
CA GLU A 73 6.42 10.32 -4.55
C GLU A 73 7.49 11.06 -3.74
N GLU A 74 7.14 11.59 -2.56
CA GLU A 74 8.05 12.25 -1.61
C GLU A 74 8.76 11.24 -0.70
#